data_AF-A0AAP0NIM6-F1
#
_entry.id   AF-A0AAP0NIM6-F1
#
_cell.length_a   1.000
_cell.length_b   1.000
_cell.length_c   1.000
_cell.angle_alpha   90.00
_cell.angle_beta   90.00
_cell.angle_gamma   90.00
#
_symmetry.space_group_name_H-M   'P 1'
#
loop_
_entity.id
_entity.type
_entity.pdbx_description
1 polymer ?
#
loop_
_entity_poly.entity_id
_entity_poly.type
_entity_poly.pdbx_seq_one_letter_code
_entity_poly.pdbx_strand_id
1 'polypeptide(L)'
;MGKILRVLITIQETSNDPRALPAACFDPSQFIRYHPVGRIIVTDLKAKERMMKLMNHENAEVTKNALLCIQRLFLGAKYASFLQV
;
A
#
# COMPACT_ATOMS: atom_id res chain seq x y z
N MET A 1 10.65 4.57 11.51
CA MET A 1 9.47 4.22 10.68
C MET A 1 9.50 4.77 9.26
N GLY A 2 9.64 6.09 9.04
CA GLY A 2 9.60 6.66 7.68
C GLY A 2 10.67 6.13 6.69
N LYS A 3 11.84 5.68 7.17
CA LYS A 3 12.90 5.11 6.33
C LYS A 3 12.49 3.79 5.65
N ILE A 4 11.75 2.92 6.35
CA ILE A 4 11.33 1.61 5.80
C ILE A 4 10.25 1.81 4.73
N LEU A 5 9.27 2.68 4.97
CA LEU A 5 8.24 3.00 3.96
C LEU A 5 8.84 3.57 2.67
N ARG A 6 9.89 4.39 2.77
CA ARG A 6 10.61 4.89 1.59
C ARG A 6 11.24 3.75 0.78
N VAL A 7 11.82 2.76 1.44
CA VAL A 7 12.36 1.55 0.77
C VAL A 7 11.25 0.77 0.07
N LEU A 8 10.09 0.57 0.73
CA LEU A 8 8.96 -0.12 0.11
C LEU A 8 8.47 0.61 -1.15
N ILE A 9 8.44 1.95 -1.13
CA ILE A 9 8.07 2.75 -2.31
C ILE A 9 9.10 2.59 -3.43
N THR A 10 10.39 2.58 -3.11
CA THR A 10 11.43 2.29 -4.10
C THR A 10 11.26 0.89 -4.71
N ILE A 11 10.96 -0.14 -3.90
CA ILE A 11 10.69 -1.49 -4.40
C ILE A 11 9.47 -1.50 -5.31
N GLN A 12 8.40 -0.80 -4.93
CA GLN A 12 7.21 -0.66 -5.78
C GLN A 12 7.56 -0.07 -7.14
N GLU A 13 8.54 0.84 -7.22
CA GLU A 13 8.98 1.53 -8.44
C GLU A 13 9.88 0.68 -9.33
N THR A 14 10.84 -0.03 -8.74
CA THR A 14 11.97 -0.61 -9.47
C THR A 14 11.99 -2.13 -9.54
N SER A 15 11.20 -2.82 -8.71
CA SER A 15 11.25 -4.28 -8.61
C SER A 15 10.17 -4.96 -9.44
N ASN A 16 10.55 -6.03 -10.13
CA ASN A 16 9.64 -7.00 -10.73
C ASN A 16 9.71 -8.37 -10.01
N ASP A 17 10.34 -8.43 -8.83
CA ASP A 17 10.42 -9.67 -8.07
C ASP A 17 9.01 -10.08 -7.63
N PRO A 18 8.56 -11.29 -7.98
CA PRO A 18 7.18 -11.73 -7.78
C PRO A 18 6.81 -11.92 -6.31
N ARG A 19 7.75 -11.85 -5.38
CA ARG A 19 7.53 -11.94 -3.93
C ARG A 19 7.72 -10.59 -3.25
N ALA A 20 8.74 -9.83 -3.63
CA ALA A 20 9.03 -8.53 -3.02
C ALA A 20 8.01 -7.47 -3.43
N LEU A 21 7.54 -7.45 -4.68
CA LEU A 21 6.60 -6.44 -5.15
C LEU A 21 5.22 -6.57 -4.47
N PRO A 22 4.59 -7.75 -4.35
CA PRO A 22 3.35 -7.89 -3.59
C PRO A 22 3.49 -7.50 -2.12
N ALA A 23 4.61 -7.85 -1.47
CA ALA A 23 4.89 -7.46 -0.08
C ALA A 23 5.00 -5.93 0.05
N ALA A 24 5.70 -5.29 -0.89
CA ALA A 24 5.82 -3.83 -0.92
C ALA A 24 4.49 -3.12 -1.18
N CYS A 25 3.51 -3.78 -1.81
CA CYS A 25 2.12 -3.31 -1.90
C CYS A 25 1.32 -3.51 -0.61
N PHE A 26 1.56 -4.62 0.09
CA PHE A 26 0.79 -5.01 1.27
C PHE A 26 1.19 -4.27 2.54
N ASP A 27 2.48 -4.12 2.80
CA ASP A 27 3.01 -3.57 4.05
C ASP A 27 2.55 -2.14 4.35
N PRO A 28 2.49 -1.21 3.37
CA PRO A 28 1.93 0.13 3.61
C PRO A 28 0.46 0.09 4.05
N SER A 29 -0.32 -0.89 3.56
CA SER A 29 -1.71 -1.08 3.96
C SER A 29 -1.85 -1.53 5.42
N GLN A 30 -0.89 -2.31 5.94
CA GLN A 30 -0.84 -2.71 7.35
C GLN A 30 -0.40 -1.53 8.20
N PHE A 31 0.55 -0.73 7.71
CA PHE A 31 0.98 0.49 8.39
C PHE A 31 -0.20 1.46 8.57
N ILE A 32 -1.02 1.66 7.53
CA ILE A 32 -2.25 2.46 7.62
C ILE A 32 -3.23 1.87 8.64
N ARG A 33 -3.37 0.53 8.70
CA ARG A 33 -4.31 -0.16 9.60
C ARG A 33 -3.93 0.00 11.07
N TYR A 34 -2.65 -0.14 11.40
CA TYR A 34 -2.20 -0.26 12.80
C TYR A 34 -1.61 1.02 13.37
N HIS A 35 -1.22 2.00 12.53
CA HIS A 35 -0.66 3.26 13.02
C HIS A 35 -1.62 4.45 12.82
N PRO A 36 -1.96 5.20 13.88
CA PRO A 36 -2.89 6.34 13.80
C PRO A 36 -2.51 7.40 12.76
N VAL A 37 -1.21 7.64 12.58
CA VAL A 37 -0.66 8.59 11.59
C VAL A 37 -0.28 7.93 10.26
N GLY A 38 -0.54 6.62 10.10
CA GLY A 38 -0.07 5.85 8.96
C GLY A 38 -0.60 6.37 7.63
N ARG A 39 -1.88 6.78 7.61
CA ARG A 39 -2.51 7.41 6.44
C ARG A 39 -1.81 8.70 6.01
N ILE A 40 -1.46 9.56 6.97
CA ILE A 40 -0.79 10.85 6.70
C ILE A 40 0.57 10.56 6.08
N ILE A 41 1.37 9.72 6.73
CA ILE A 41 2.74 9.41 6.28
C ILE A 41 2.74 8.75 4.88
N VAL A 42 1.87 7.78 4.62
CA VAL A 42 1.79 7.11 3.31
C VAL A 42 1.35 8.09 2.21
N THR A 43 0.47 9.05 2.55
CA THR A 43 0.04 10.10 1.62
C THR A 43 1.18 11.08 1.32
N ASP A 44 1.92 11.53 2.34
CA ASP A 44 3.05 12.45 2.21
C ASP A 44 4.19 11.85 1.37
N LEU A 45 4.35 10.53 1.44
CA LEU A 45 5.32 9.79 0.62
C LEU A 45 4.85 9.54 -0.82
N LYS A 46 3.68 10.07 -1.22
CA LYS A 46 3.11 9.96 -2.58
C LYS A 46 2.89 8.52 -3.07
N ALA A 47 2.78 7.55 -2.17
CA ALA A 47 2.60 6.14 -2.53
C ALA A 47 1.28 5.87 -3.27
N LYS A 48 0.28 6.75 -3.13
CA LYS A 48 -1.03 6.65 -3.77
C LYS A 48 -0.94 6.47 -5.28
N GLU A 49 -0.19 7.33 -5.96
CA GLU A 49 -0.11 7.29 -7.44
C GLU A 49 0.53 5.99 -7.92
N ARG A 50 1.55 5.52 -7.19
CA ARG A 50 2.22 4.25 -7.51
C ARG A 50 1.29 3.07 -7.31
N MET A 51 0.60 3.01 -6.17
CA MET A 51 -0.36 1.95 -5.89
C MET A 51 -1.49 1.92 -6.91
N MET A 52 -2.01 3.08 -7.33
CA MET A 52 -3.06 3.12 -8.36
C MET A 52 -2.60 2.51 -9.70
N LYS A 53 -1.34 2.71 -10.09
CA LYS A 53 -0.76 2.05 -11.28
C LYS A 53 -0.67 0.54 -11.10
N LEU A 54 -0.23 0.09 -9.92
CA LEU A 54 -0.05 -1.33 -9.60
C LEU A 54 -1.37 -2.12 -9.46
N MET A 55 -2.53 -1.46 -9.41
CA MET A 55 -3.84 -2.13 -9.47
C MET A 55 -4.16 -2.74 -10.84
N ASN A 56 -3.43 -2.38 -11.89
CA ASN A 56 -3.57 -2.95 -13.23
C ASN A 56 -2.38 -3.87 -13.57
N HIS A 57 -1.70 -4.40 -12.57
CA HIS A 57 -0.53 -5.27 -12.76
C HIS A 57 -0.97 -6.67 -13.20
N GLU A 58 -0.16 -7.33 -14.05
CA GLU A 58 -0.45 -8.68 -14.57
C GLU A 58 -0.51 -9.74 -13.46
N ASN A 59 0.34 -9.60 -12.44
CA ASN A 59 0.31 -10.44 -11.25
C ASN A 59 -0.89 -10.07 -10.35
N ALA A 60 -1.81 -11.02 -10.20
CA ALA A 60 -3.03 -10.87 -9.41
C ALA A 60 -2.78 -10.53 -7.92
N GLU A 61 -1.68 -11.01 -7.34
CA GLU A 61 -1.32 -10.73 -5.95
C GLU A 61 -0.88 -9.28 -5.75
N VAL A 62 -0.10 -8.74 -6.71
CA VAL A 62 0.26 -7.31 -6.74
C VAL A 62 -1.00 -6.46 -6.84
N THR A 63 -1.89 -6.80 -7.77
CA THR A 63 -3.16 -6.10 -7.98
C THR A 63 -4.04 -6.11 -6.72
N LYS A 64 -4.21 -7.29 -6.10
CA LYS A 64 -4.98 -7.44 -4.86
C LYS A 64 -4.41 -6.57 -3.73
N ASN A 65 -3.10 -6.63 -3.51
CA ASN A 65 -2.45 -5.91 -2.41
C ASN A 65 -2.44 -4.39 -2.64
N ALA A 66 -2.22 -3.94 -3.88
CA ALA A 66 -2.30 -2.54 -4.25
C ALA A 66 -3.73 -1.97 -4.05
N LEU A 67 -4.75 -2.73 -4.47
CA LEU A 67 -6.15 -2.35 -4.28
C LEU A 67 -6.50 -2.24 -2.79
N LEU A 68 -6.09 -3.22 -1.97
CA LEU A 68 -6.29 -3.17 -0.51
C LEU A 68 -5.64 -1.92 0.11
N CYS A 69 -4.41 -1.60 -0.31
CA CYS A 69 -3.71 -0.42 0.17
C CYS A 69 -4.46 0.87 -0.20
N ILE A 70 -4.95 0.98 -1.44
CA ILE A 70 -5.74 2.13 -1.91
C ILE A 70 -7.06 2.25 -1.13
N GLN A 71 -7.80 1.15 -0.97
CA GLN A 71 -9.05 1.16 -0.21
C GLN A 71 -8.82 1.64 1.22
N ARG A 72 -7.77 1.14 1.90
CA ARG A 72 -7.41 1.62 3.24
C ARG A 72 -6.92 3.06 3.24
N LEU A 73 -6.31 3.55 2.16
CA LEU A 73 -5.87 4.94 2.07
C LEU A 73 -7.06 5.90 1.92
N PHE A 74 -8.11 5.52 1.19
CA PHE A 74 -9.27 6.40 0.92
C PHE A 74 -10.43 6.26 1.90
N LEU A 75 -10.68 5.07 2.45
CA LEU A 75 -11.88 4.82 3.27
C LEU A 75 -11.73 5.38 4.70
N GLY A 76 -12.49 6.42 5.04
CA GLY A 76 -12.54 6.97 6.42
C GLY A 76 -12.76 5.89 7.49
N ALA A 77 -12.45 6.20 8.76
CA ALA A 77 -12.42 5.21 9.86
C ALA A 77 -13.68 4.31 9.94
N LYS A 78 -14.85 4.86 9.62
CA LYS A 78 -16.14 4.13 9.56
C LYS A 78 -16.18 3.03 8.50
N TYR A 79 -15.49 3.19 7.38
CA TYR A 79 -15.48 2.24 6.26
C TYR A 79 -14.27 1.30 6.31
N ALA A 80 -13.20 1.71 6.99
CA ALA A 80 -12.02 0.88 7.21
C ALA A 80 -12.32 -0.37 8.06
N SER A 81 -13.33 -0.32 8.94
CA SER A 81 -13.78 -1.48 9.73
C SER A 81 -14.31 -2.62 8.85
N PHE A 82 -14.89 -2.33 7.68
CA PHE A 82 -15.35 -3.36 6.74
C PHE A 82 -14.21 -4.08 6.00
N LEU A 83 -12.99 -3.53 6.02
CA LEU A 83 -11.79 -4.13 5.43
C LEU A 83 -10.98 -4.97 6.42
N GLN A 84 -11.53 -5.25 7.62
CA GLN A 84 -10.85 -6.00 8.68
C GLN A 84 -11.05 -7.51 8.58
N VAL A 85 -11.90 -7.98 7.65
CA VAL A 85 -12.16 -9.40 7.36
C VAL A 85 -10.94 -10.06 6.72
#